data_AF-A0AAE0B570-F1
#
_entry.id   AF-A0AAE0B570-F1
#
_cell.length_a   1.000
_cell.length_b   1.000
_cell.length_c   1.000
_cell.angle_alpha   90.00
_cell.angle_beta   90.00
_cell.angle_gamma   90.00
#
_symmetry.space_group_name_H-M   'P 1'
#
loop_
_entity.id
_entity.type
_entity.pdbx_description
1 polymer ?
#
loop_
_entity_poly.entity_id
_entity_poly.type
_entity_poly.pdbx_seq_one_letter_code
_entity_poly.pdbx_strand_id
1 'polypeptide(L)'
;MQTRIDKYGPVFKTSLLGSKMVVLTGQAGNGFMFSGGDNGISFNQPGTVAKILRKYSLIEISGPQHRLIRGAISNFLKPESIQRYVEEMDSLVQKQLFKELAGKDSVKIVTLMKKISFNVSCSIFFGLPDGKVKDQLLEDFSTTVKGTWAVPWNFPGTVLHRAMQARGRVCKVLSNLITFHEDNWKKGLLIPKTT
;
A
#
# COMPACT_ATOMS: atom_id res chain seq x y z
N MET A 1 -20.93 1.85 12.63
CA MET A 1 -20.72 3.31 12.45
C MET A 1 -22.05 4.05 12.44
N GLN A 2 -22.99 3.64 11.59
CA GLN A 2 -24.34 4.24 11.47
C GLN A 2 -25.04 4.45 12.81
N THR A 3 -25.13 3.43 13.66
CA THR A 3 -25.74 3.51 15.00
C THR A 3 -25.18 4.62 15.89
N ARG A 4 -23.89 4.99 15.73
CA ARG A 4 -23.27 6.08 16.49
C ARG A 4 -23.60 7.44 15.90
N ILE A 5 -23.70 7.53 14.57
CA ILE A 5 -24.15 8.73 13.88
C ILE A 5 -25.60 9.04 14.28
N ASP A 6 -26.47 8.03 14.26
CA ASP A 6 -27.88 8.19 14.62
C ASP A 6 -28.05 8.65 16.07
N LYS A 7 -27.17 8.19 16.98
CA LYS A 7 -27.23 8.51 18.42
C LYS A 7 -26.57 9.84 18.79
N TYR A 8 -25.43 10.18 18.20
CA TYR A 8 -24.58 11.29 18.62
C TYR A 8 -24.51 12.44 17.60
N GLY A 9 -25.16 12.28 16.45
CA GLY A 9 -25.09 13.23 15.34
C GLY A 9 -23.86 13.06 14.46
N PRO A 10 -23.70 13.96 13.45
CA PRO A 10 -22.66 13.84 12.43
C PRO A 10 -21.24 14.16 12.93
N VAL A 11 -21.12 14.72 14.14
CA VAL A 11 -19.84 15.04 14.81
C VAL A 11 -19.88 14.52 16.24
N PHE A 12 -18.97 13.58 16.58
CA PHE A 12 -18.94 13.00 17.92
C PHE A 12 -17.55 12.56 18.35
N LYS A 13 -17.35 12.41 19.66
CA LYS A 13 -16.10 11.94 20.26
C LYS A 13 -16.17 10.43 20.53
N THR A 14 -15.06 9.72 20.31
CA THR A 14 -14.92 8.31 20.67
C THR A 14 -13.46 7.99 21.01
N SER A 15 -13.21 6.79 21.53
CA SER A 15 -11.88 6.18 21.49
C SER A 15 -11.88 4.99 20.53
N LEU A 16 -10.81 4.87 19.73
CA LEU A 16 -10.56 3.75 18.83
C LEU A 16 -9.07 3.39 18.89
N LEU A 17 -8.74 2.10 19.03
CA LEU A 17 -7.35 1.59 19.13
C LEU A 17 -6.48 2.31 20.18
N GLY A 18 -7.09 2.71 21.31
CA GLY A 18 -6.40 3.38 22.42
C GLY A 18 -6.21 4.89 22.24
N SER A 19 -6.63 5.47 21.12
CA SER A 19 -6.54 6.90 20.84
C SER A 19 -7.93 7.55 20.98
N LYS A 20 -7.99 8.74 21.62
CA LYS A 20 -9.19 9.59 21.61
C LYS A 20 -9.28 10.29 20.26
N MET A 21 -10.45 10.30 19.64
CA MET A 21 -10.66 10.94 18.33
C MET A 21 -12.04 11.60 18.22
N VAL A 22 -12.11 12.61 17.37
CA VAL A 22 -13.37 13.19 16.89
C VAL A 22 -13.67 12.57 15.54
N VAL A 23 -14.88 12.07 15.37
CA VAL A 23 -15.40 11.63 14.08
C VAL A 23 -16.17 12.79 13.47
N LEU A 24 -15.84 13.12 12.23
CA LEU A 24 -16.60 14.01 11.37
C LEU A 24 -17.21 13.17 10.24
N THR A 25 -18.47 13.41 9.91
CA THR A 25 -19.18 12.70 8.84
C THR A 25 -19.86 13.67 7.88
N GLY A 26 -20.17 13.19 6.68
CA GLY A 26 -20.80 14.00 5.63
C GLY A 26 -19.83 14.92 4.89
N GLN A 27 -20.35 15.57 3.84
CA GLN A 27 -19.56 16.41 2.94
C GLN A 27 -18.89 17.58 3.66
N ALA A 28 -19.60 18.26 4.56
CA ALA A 28 -19.04 19.38 5.33
C ALA A 28 -17.86 18.96 6.21
N GLY A 29 -17.96 17.81 6.88
CA GLY A 29 -16.87 17.24 7.68
C GLY A 29 -15.65 16.89 6.84
N ASN A 30 -15.84 16.26 5.69
CA ASN A 30 -14.77 15.98 4.74
C ASN A 30 -14.14 17.27 4.21
N GLY A 31 -14.96 18.26 3.84
CA GLY A 31 -14.50 19.57 3.37
C GLY A 31 -13.60 20.25 4.41
N PHE A 32 -14.03 20.30 5.67
CA PHE A 32 -13.24 20.83 6.78
C PHE A 32 -11.89 20.10 6.96
N MET A 33 -11.89 18.76 6.86
CA MET A 33 -10.67 17.96 6.98
C MET A 33 -9.67 18.22 5.84
N PHE A 34 -10.16 18.45 4.61
CA PHE A 34 -9.31 18.55 3.42
C PHE A 34 -9.04 19.99 2.95
N SER A 35 -9.70 21.01 3.52
CA SER A 35 -9.56 22.41 3.06
C SER A 35 -8.28 23.11 3.51
N GLY A 36 -7.57 22.57 4.51
CA GLY A 36 -6.43 23.26 5.14
C GLY A 36 -5.10 23.18 4.37
N GLY A 37 -5.00 22.38 3.30
CA GLY A 37 -3.75 22.19 2.55
C GLY A 37 -2.60 21.74 3.47
N ASP A 38 -1.39 22.26 3.23
CA ASP A 38 -0.19 21.93 4.02
C ASP A 38 -0.22 22.45 5.47
N ASN A 39 -1.12 23.41 5.78
CA ASN A 39 -1.32 23.99 7.11
C ASN A 39 -2.57 23.44 7.83
N GLY A 40 -3.22 22.43 7.23
CA GLY A 40 -4.42 21.80 7.76
C GLY A 40 -4.16 20.78 8.86
N ILE A 41 -5.20 20.01 9.19
CA ILE A 41 -5.07 18.87 10.11
C ILE A 41 -4.15 17.85 9.46
N SER A 42 -3.00 17.60 10.10
CA SER A 42 -2.06 16.59 9.64
C SER A 42 -2.62 15.19 9.82
N PHE A 43 -2.19 14.29 8.95
CA PHE A 43 -2.58 12.90 9.05
C PHE A 43 -1.89 12.28 10.27
N ASN A 44 -2.70 11.71 11.16
CA ASN A 44 -2.22 11.06 12.37
C ASN A 44 -2.79 9.65 12.44
N GLN A 45 -1.93 8.67 12.20
CA GLN A 45 -2.36 7.28 12.16
C GLN A 45 -2.42 6.62 13.53
N PRO A 46 -3.30 5.62 13.70
CA PRO A 46 -3.26 4.77 14.88
C PRO A 46 -1.86 4.16 15.06
N GLY A 47 -1.41 4.02 16.31
CA GLY A 47 -0.05 3.58 16.61
C GLY A 47 0.35 2.23 15.99
N THR A 48 -0.59 1.34 15.69
CA THR A 48 -0.33 0.08 14.96
C THR A 48 0.05 0.29 13.51
N VAL A 49 -0.65 1.20 12.83
CA VAL A 49 -0.37 1.58 11.45
C VAL A 49 1.00 2.24 11.36
N ALA A 50 1.27 3.20 12.25
CA ALA A 50 2.56 3.88 12.32
C ALA A 50 3.73 2.92 12.61
N LYS A 51 3.53 1.89 13.45
CA LYS A 51 4.54 0.86 13.72
C LYS A 51 4.88 0.02 12.47
N ILE A 52 3.88 -0.34 11.68
CA ILE A 52 4.07 -1.14 10.46
C ILE A 52 4.63 -0.30 9.33
N LEU A 53 4.11 0.90 9.10
CA LEU A 53 4.52 1.73 7.98
C LEU A 53 5.83 2.48 8.24
N ARG A 54 6.12 2.75 9.51
CA ARG A 54 7.28 3.52 10.00
C ARG A 54 7.30 4.98 9.55
N LYS A 55 8.20 5.75 10.19
CA LYS A 55 8.39 7.20 10.11
C LYS A 55 8.53 7.79 8.70
N TYR A 56 8.98 7.02 7.71
CA TYR A 56 9.22 7.50 6.34
C TYR A 56 8.13 7.08 5.34
N SER A 57 7.06 6.46 5.81
CA SER A 57 5.90 6.20 4.95
C SER A 57 5.28 7.52 4.50
N LEU A 58 4.84 7.58 3.24
CA LEU A 58 4.14 8.74 2.70
C LEU A 58 2.93 9.14 3.55
N ILE A 59 2.27 8.16 4.18
CA ILE A 59 1.11 8.44 5.04
C ILE A 59 1.47 8.78 6.49
N GLU A 60 2.75 8.85 6.87
CA GLU A 60 3.18 9.28 8.21
C GLU A 60 3.90 10.63 8.17
N ILE A 61 4.59 10.92 7.08
CA ILE A 61 5.29 12.19 6.90
C ILE A 61 4.31 13.35 6.63
N SER A 62 4.68 14.55 7.04
CA SER A 62 3.90 15.77 6.83
C SER A 62 4.79 16.93 6.35
N GLY A 63 4.16 17.99 5.83
CA GLY A 63 4.85 19.22 5.42
C GLY A 63 5.81 19.03 4.23
N PRO A 64 6.97 19.72 4.21
CA PRO A 64 7.87 19.72 3.05
C PRO A 64 8.37 18.34 2.62
N GLN A 65 8.62 17.42 3.56
CA GLN A 65 9.03 16.05 3.27
C GLN A 65 7.93 15.27 2.54
N HIS A 66 6.68 15.41 2.99
CA HIS A 66 5.52 14.83 2.32
C HIS A 66 5.38 15.38 0.90
N ARG A 67 5.48 16.70 0.72
CA ARG A 67 5.39 17.34 -0.60
C ARG A 67 6.45 16.83 -1.57
N LEU A 68 7.69 16.68 -1.11
CA LEU A 68 8.80 16.17 -1.93
C LEU A 68 8.53 14.74 -2.41
N ILE A 69 8.23 13.83 -1.49
CA ILE A 69 8.02 12.41 -1.82
C ILE A 69 6.74 12.23 -2.65
N ARG A 70 5.65 12.93 -2.31
CA ARG A 70 4.41 12.92 -3.09
C ARG A 70 4.63 13.43 -4.51
N GLY A 71 5.42 14.50 -4.69
CA GLY A 71 5.77 15.04 -5.99
C GLY A 71 6.50 14.02 -6.86
N ALA A 72 7.50 13.33 -6.29
CA ALA A 72 8.23 12.27 -6.99
C ALA A 72 7.31 11.12 -7.44
N ILE A 73 6.44 10.64 -6.55
CA ILE A 73 5.47 9.56 -6.88
C ILE A 73 4.46 10.03 -7.94
N SER A 74 3.97 11.26 -7.84
CA SER A 74 2.95 11.79 -8.76
C SER A 74 3.46 11.88 -10.20
N ASN A 75 4.77 12.04 -10.41
CA ASN A 75 5.35 12.02 -11.76
C ASN A 75 5.18 10.66 -12.46
N PHE A 76 5.22 9.55 -11.72
CA PHE A 76 4.97 8.21 -12.28
C PHE A 76 3.49 7.96 -12.59
N LEU A 77 2.59 8.73 -11.97
CA LEU A 77 1.14 8.58 -12.09
C LEU A 77 0.52 9.61 -13.05
N LYS A 78 1.34 10.31 -13.83
CA LYS A 78 0.84 11.22 -14.87
C LYS A 78 0.15 10.41 -15.98
N PRO A 79 -0.90 10.95 -16.63
CA PRO A 79 -1.61 10.26 -17.70
C PRO A 79 -0.68 9.71 -18.78
N GLU A 80 0.32 10.48 -19.19
CA GLU A 80 1.29 10.10 -20.23
C GLU A 80 2.18 8.94 -19.78
N SER A 81 2.53 8.87 -18.49
CA SER A 81 3.28 7.75 -17.93
C SER A 81 2.42 6.50 -17.80
N ILE A 82 1.18 6.64 -17.35
CA ILE A 82 0.24 5.52 -17.21
C ILE A 82 -0.06 4.89 -18.58
N GLN A 83 -0.30 5.70 -19.61
CA GLN A 83 -0.60 5.23 -20.97
C GLN A 83 0.46 4.26 -21.49
N ARG A 84 1.74 4.48 -21.17
CA ARG A 84 2.86 3.61 -21.58
C ARG A 84 2.81 2.21 -20.94
N TYR A 85 2.12 2.06 -19.81
CA TYR A 85 1.98 0.79 -19.13
C TYR A 85 0.66 0.09 -19.44
N VAL A 86 -0.31 0.73 -20.11
CA VAL A 86 -1.64 0.15 -20.33
C VAL A 86 -1.55 -1.17 -21.11
N GLU A 87 -0.79 -1.19 -22.20
CA GLU A 87 -0.60 -2.40 -23.02
C GLU A 87 0.08 -3.53 -22.23
N GLU A 88 1.14 -3.20 -21.48
CA GLU A 88 1.86 -4.16 -20.65
C GLU A 88 0.96 -4.69 -19.52
N MET A 89 0.19 -3.83 -18.86
CA MET A 89 -0.77 -4.20 -17.83
C MET A 89 -1.87 -5.10 -18.37
N ASP A 90 -2.45 -4.78 -19.53
CA ASP A 90 -3.50 -5.59 -20.14
C ASP A 90 -2.99 -7.00 -20.46
N SER A 91 -1.83 -7.10 -21.11
CA SER A 91 -1.17 -8.38 -21.40
C SER A 91 -0.88 -9.20 -20.13
N LEU A 92 -0.36 -8.56 -19.08
CA LEU A 92 -0.10 -9.22 -17.79
C LEU A 92 -1.38 -9.69 -17.11
N VAL A 93 -2.45 -8.89 -17.15
CA VAL A 93 -3.76 -9.24 -16.58
C VAL A 93 -4.34 -10.44 -17.32
N GLN A 94 -4.37 -10.42 -18.65
CA GLN A 94 -4.87 -11.54 -19.46
C GLN A 94 -4.08 -12.83 -19.16
N LYS A 95 -2.75 -12.76 -19.22
CA LYS A 95 -1.87 -13.91 -18.92
C LYS A 95 -2.16 -14.49 -17.53
N GLN A 96 -2.30 -13.65 -16.52
CA GLN A 96 -2.56 -14.10 -15.16
C GLN A 96 -3.98 -14.65 -14.99
N LEU A 97 -4.98 -14.08 -15.66
CA LEU A 97 -6.34 -14.62 -15.68
C LEU A 97 -6.38 -16.03 -16.28
N PHE A 98 -5.82 -16.21 -17.49
CA PHE A 98 -5.77 -17.52 -18.13
C PHE A 98 -5.06 -18.56 -17.26
N LYS A 99 -3.90 -18.20 -16.70
CA LYS A 99 -3.15 -19.07 -15.80
C LYS A 99 -3.94 -19.48 -14.56
N GLU A 100 -4.64 -18.54 -13.93
CA GLU A 100 -5.34 -18.81 -12.67
C GLU A 100 -6.69 -19.49 -12.86
N LEU A 101 -7.32 -19.37 -14.03
CA LEU A 101 -8.60 -20.00 -14.37
C LEU A 101 -8.44 -21.38 -15.04
N ALA A 102 -7.28 -21.67 -15.62
CA ALA A 102 -7.04 -22.94 -16.31
C ALA A 102 -7.39 -24.16 -15.44
N GLY A 103 -8.28 -25.00 -15.95
CA GLY A 103 -8.70 -26.25 -15.31
C GLY A 103 -9.52 -26.08 -14.03
N LYS A 104 -10.10 -24.90 -13.78
CA LYS A 104 -10.95 -24.65 -12.60
C LYS A 104 -12.39 -24.34 -13.02
N ASP A 105 -13.32 -25.10 -12.47
CA ASP A 105 -14.77 -24.85 -12.67
C ASP A 105 -15.27 -23.65 -11.86
N SER A 106 -14.59 -23.31 -10.75
CA SER A 106 -14.94 -22.16 -9.92
C SER A 106 -13.72 -21.56 -9.21
N VAL A 107 -13.81 -20.26 -8.91
CA VAL A 107 -12.75 -19.51 -8.22
C VAL A 107 -13.32 -18.51 -7.22
N LYS A 108 -12.53 -18.21 -6.19
CA LYS A 108 -12.83 -17.12 -5.24
C LYS A 108 -12.38 -15.80 -5.84
N ILE A 109 -13.29 -15.05 -6.44
CA ILE A 109 -12.98 -13.85 -7.23
C ILE A 109 -12.15 -12.81 -6.45
N VAL A 110 -12.44 -12.58 -5.17
CA VAL A 110 -11.69 -11.60 -4.35
C VAL A 110 -10.22 -12.02 -4.17
N THR A 111 -9.97 -13.31 -3.93
CA THR A 111 -8.60 -13.84 -3.79
C THR A 111 -7.87 -13.77 -5.12
N LEU A 112 -8.55 -14.13 -6.21
CA LEU A 112 -8.03 -14.08 -7.56
C LEU A 112 -7.62 -12.64 -7.94
N MET A 113 -8.51 -11.67 -7.77
CA MET A 113 -8.25 -10.27 -8.10
C MET A 113 -7.10 -9.69 -7.28
N LYS A 114 -7.02 -9.99 -5.97
CA LYS A 114 -5.88 -9.58 -5.13
C LYS A 114 -4.55 -10.11 -5.66
N LYS A 115 -4.51 -11.38 -6.06
CA LYS A 115 -3.32 -12.01 -6.63
C LYS A 115 -2.92 -11.38 -7.96
N ILE A 116 -3.89 -11.18 -8.86
CA ILE A 116 -3.67 -10.52 -10.15
C ILE A 116 -3.12 -9.10 -9.95
N SER A 117 -3.81 -8.25 -9.18
CA SER A 117 -3.41 -6.86 -8.95
C SER A 117 -2.02 -6.76 -8.34
N PHE A 118 -1.69 -7.63 -7.38
CA PHE A 118 -0.37 -7.67 -6.77
C PHE A 118 0.73 -8.10 -7.76
N ASN A 119 0.50 -9.16 -8.53
CA ASN A 119 1.46 -9.67 -9.50
C ASN A 119 1.74 -8.67 -10.61
N VAL A 120 0.69 -8.04 -11.15
CA VAL A 120 0.81 -6.96 -12.15
C VAL A 120 1.59 -5.79 -11.55
N SER A 121 1.24 -5.35 -10.35
CA SER A 121 1.95 -4.25 -9.67
C SER A 121 3.43 -4.57 -9.47
N CYS A 122 3.78 -5.81 -9.08
CA CYS A 122 5.17 -6.22 -8.93
C CYS A 122 5.92 -6.34 -10.26
N SER A 123 5.25 -6.71 -11.36
CA SER A 123 5.86 -6.65 -12.70
C SER A 123 6.17 -5.21 -13.08
N ILE A 124 5.19 -4.31 -12.96
CA ILE A 124 5.29 -2.94 -13.45
C ILE A 124 6.26 -2.10 -12.61
N PHE A 125 6.13 -2.14 -11.28
CA PHE A 125 6.94 -1.29 -10.40
C PHE A 125 8.34 -1.84 -10.13
N PHE A 126 8.49 -3.17 -10.10
CA PHE A 126 9.71 -3.83 -9.64
C PHE A 126 10.40 -4.68 -10.71
N GLY A 127 9.80 -4.82 -11.90
CA GLY A 127 10.34 -5.69 -12.96
C GLY A 127 10.45 -7.16 -12.55
N LEU A 128 9.72 -7.58 -11.50
CA LEU A 128 9.89 -8.92 -10.96
C LEU A 128 9.22 -9.96 -11.88
N PRO A 129 9.92 -11.01 -12.30
CA PRO A 129 9.31 -12.08 -13.08
C PRO A 129 8.35 -12.91 -12.23
N ASP A 130 7.42 -13.60 -12.88
CA ASP A 130 6.53 -14.54 -12.21
C ASP A 130 7.33 -15.70 -11.60
N GLY A 131 6.98 -16.09 -10.37
CA GLY A 131 7.63 -17.20 -9.70
C GLY A 131 7.58 -17.10 -8.18
N LYS A 132 8.34 -17.98 -7.53
CA LYS A 132 8.31 -18.17 -6.07
C LYS A 132 8.58 -16.89 -5.27
N VAL A 133 9.43 -15.99 -5.78
CA VAL A 133 9.74 -14.72 -5.11
C VAL A 133 8.49 -13.84 -5.01
N LYS A 134 7.75 -13.67 -6.12
CA LYS A 134 6.49 -12.91 -6.14
C LYS A 134 5.43 -13.54 -5.25
N ASP A 135 5.30 -14.87 -5.29
CA ASP A 135 4.31 -15.59 -4.47
C ASP A 135 4.60 -15.42 -2.96
N GLN A 136 5.87 -15.53 -2.56
CA GLN A 136 6.28 -15.28 -1.18
C GLN A 136 6.07 -13.82 -0.77
N LEU A 137 6.38 -12.89 -1.68
CA LEU A 137 6.18 -11.46 -1.44
C LEU A 137 4.70 -11.12 -1.27
N LEU A 138 3.80 -11.77 -2.02
CA LEU A 138 2.34 -11.63 -1.87
C LEU A 138 1.87 -12.11 -0.49
N GLU A 139 2.38 -13.26 -0.04
CA GLU A 139 2.04 -13.81 1.29
C GLU A 139 2.50 -12.87 2.41
N ASP A 140 3.75 -12.42 2.35
CA ASP A 140 4.33 -11.52 3.34
C ASP A 140 3.66 -10.14 3.32
N PHE A 141 3.34 -9.61 2.13
CA PHE A 141 2.59 -8.37 1.97
C PHE A 141 1.18 -8.49 2.56
N SER A 142 0.47 -9.58 2.24
CA SER A 142 -0.87 -9.85 2.79
C SER A 142 -0.84 -9.95 4.32
N THR A 143 0.19 -10.59 4.88
CA THR A 143 0.38 -10.70 6.33
C THR A 143 0.69 -9.35 6.96
N THR A 144 1.48 -8.51 6.29
CA THR A 144 1.79 -7.15 6.72
C THR A 144 0.51 -6.29 6.79
N VAL A 145 -0.29 -6.28 5.72
CA VAL A 145 -1.55 -5.50 5.64
C VAL A 145 -2.55 -5.91 6.70
N LYS A 146 -2.63 -7.21 7.04
CA LYS A 146 -3.50 -7.70 8.14
C LYS A 146 -3.11 -7.12 9.50
N GLY A 147 -1.84 -6.78 9.72
CA GLY A 147 -1.37 -6.20 10.98
C GLY A 147 -1.74 -4.74 11.19
N THR A 148 -2.04 -4.01 10.12
CA THR A 148 -2.27 -2.55 10.15
C THR A 148 -3.38 -2.17 11.13
N TRP A 149 -4.44 -2.98 11.19
CA TRP A 149 -5.61 -2.77 12.05
C TRP A 149 -5.70 -3.76 13.23
N ALA A 150 -4.59 -4.42 13.57
CA ALA A 150 -4.54 -5.35 14.70
C ALA A 150 -4.56 -4.62 16.05
N VAL A 151 -4.83 -5.37 17.13
CA VAL A 151 -4.65 -4.88 18.50
C VAL A 151 -3.16 -4.51 18.72
N PRO A 152 -2.83 -3.41 19.41
CA PRO A 152 -1.46 -2.88 19.55
C PRO A 152 -0.53 -3.69 20.46
N TRP A 153 -0.69 -5.02 20.53
CA TRP A 153 0.15 -5.92 21.32
C TRP A 153 1.13 -6.69 20.44
N ASN A 154 2.43 -6.54 20.72
CA ASN A 154 3.51 -7.16 19.95
C ASN A 154 4.19 -8.27 20.77
N PHE A 155 3.49 -9.40 20.93
CA PHE A 155 4.04 -10.61 21.54
C PHE A 155 4.06 -11.76 20.53
N PRO A 156 4.95 -12.76 20.69
CA PRO A 156 4.96 -13.96 19.85
C PRO A 156 3.54 -14.56 19.74
N GLY A 157 3.12 -14.91 18.53
CA GLY A 157 1.78 -15.44 18.25
C GLY A 157 0.69 -14.39 17.97
N THR A 158 0.93 -13.10 18.22
CA THR A 158 -0.03 -12.03 17.88
C THR A 158 -0.01 -11.68 16.39
N VAL A 159 -1.11 -11.08 15.89
CA VAL A 159 -1.22 -10.63 14.49
C VAL A 159 -0.20 -9.53 14.19
N LEU A 160 -0.03 -8.57 15.10
CA LEU A 160 0.92 -7.47 14.94
C LEU A 160 2.37 -7.99 14.88
N HIS A 161 2.72 -8.97 15.72
CA HIS A 161 4.05 -9.56 15.71
C HIS A 161 4.36 -10.27 14.37
N ARG A 162 3.44 -11.10 13.87
CA ARG A 162 3.58 -11.75 12.55
C ARG A 162 3.69 -10.73 11.42
N ALA A 163 2.89 -9.67 11.47
CA ALA A 163 2.94 -8.61 10.47
C ALA A 163 4.28 -7.85 10.47
N MET A 164 4.86 -7.60 11.65
CA MET A 164 6.18 -6.97 11.75
C MET A 164 7.30 -7.86 11.17
N GLN A 165 7.24 -9.17 11.41
CA GLN A 165 8.19 -10.12 10.81
C GLN A 165 8.03 -10.18 9.28
N ALA A 166 6.80 -10.28 8.79
CA ALA A 166 6.50 -10.28 7.36
C ALA A 166 6.97 -8.99 6.68
N ARG A 167 6.71 -7.83 7.29
CA ARG A 167 7.25 -6.53 6.85
C ARG A 167 8.78 -6.57 6.73
N GLY A 168 9.48 -7.16 7.70
CA GLY A 168 10.93 -7.34 7.66
C GLY A 168 11.39 -8.10 6.42
N ARG A 169 10.70 -9.18 6.06
CA ARG A 169 10.98 -9.96 4.84
C ARG A 169 10.67 -9.17 3.57
N VAL A 170 9.54 -8.47 3.50
CA VAL A 170 9.21 -7.57 2.38
C VAL A 170 10.31 -6.53 2.18
N CYS A 171 10.71 -5.82 3.24
CA CYS A 171 11.78 -4.83 3.16
C CYS A 171 13.09 -5.44 2.68
N LYS A 172 13.45 -6.65 3.12
CA LYS A 172 14.66 -7.34 2.67
C LYS A 172 14.64 -7.58 1.16
N VAL A 173 13.52 -8.07 0.62
CA VAL A 173 13.37 -8.30 -0.83
C VAL A 173 13.50 -6.98 -1.61
N LEU A 174 12.81 -5.94 -1.17
CA LEU A 174 12.84 -4.64 -1.85
C LEU A 174 14.22 -3.96 -1.75
N SER A 175 14.89 -4.02 -0.60
CA SER A 175 16.25 -3.47 -0.46
C SER A 175 17.24 -4.18 -1.37
N ASN A 176 17.18 -5.51 -1.47
CA ASN A 176 18.03 -6.26 -2.39
C ASN A 176 17.78 -5.86 -3.85
N LEU A 177 16.53 -5.61 -4.22
CA LEU A 177 16.17 -5.17 -5.55
C LEU A 177 16.72 -3.77 -5.86
N ILE A 178 16.62 -2.83 -4.90
CA ILE A 178 17.20 -1.49 -5.03
C ILE A 178 18.71 -1.59 -5.26
N THR A 179 19.43 -2.34 -4.41
CA THR A 179 20.87 -2.53 -4.56
C THR A 179 21.22 -3.17 -5.91
N PHE A 180 20.47 -4.18 -6.34
CA PHE A 180 20.65 -4.79 -7.66
C PHE A 180 20.51 -3.75 -8.79
N HIS A 181 19.47 -2.90 -8.75
CA HIS A 181 19.29 -1.87 -9.78
C HIS A 181 20.38 -0.80 -9.72
N GLU A 182 20.79 -0.34 -8.53
CA GLU A 182 21.88 0.62 -8.38
C GLU A 182 23.20 0.10 -8.96
N ASP A 183 23.53 -1.17 -8.72
CA ASP A 183 24.75 -1.78 -9.23
C ASP A 183 24.73 -1.93 -10.75
N ASN A 184 23.60 -2.34 -11.32
CA ASN A 184 23.45 -2.44 -12.78
C ASN A 184 23.43 -1.06 -13.44
N TRP A 185 22.85 -0.05 -12.80
CA TRP A 185 22.89 1.34 -13.25
C TRP A 185 24.33 1.86 -13.31
N LYS A 186 25.11 1.66 -12.23
CA LYS A 186 26.53 2.05 -12.19
C LYS A 186 27.38 1.36 -13.24
N LYS A 187 27.00 0.14 -13.64
CA LYS A 187 27.66 -0.64 -14.71
C LYS A 187 27.17 -0.30 -16.12
N GLY A 188 26.20 0.61 -16.27
CA GLY A 188 25.61 0.97 -17.57
C GLY A 188 24.71 -0.13 -18.17
N LEU A 189 24.31 -1.13 -17.38
CA LEU A 189 23.51 -2.28 -17.81
C LEU A 189 22.00 -2.02 -17.73
N LEU A 190 21.58 -0.91 -17.11
CA LEU A 190 20.19 -0.47 -17.11
C LEU A 190 20.05 0.81 -17.92
N ILE A 191 19.36 0.71 -19.05
CA ILE A 191 18.88 1.88 -19.80
C ILE A 191 17.51 2.24 -19.19
N PRO A 192 17.31 3.46 -18.70
CA PRO A 192 16.01 3.85 -18.18
C PRO A 192 14.99 3.76 -19.32
N LYS A 193 13.86 3.06 -19.10
CA LYS A 193 12.70 3.18 -19.98
C LYS A 193 12.37 4.69 -20.03
N THR A 194 12.62 5.33 -21.16
CA THR A 194 12.52 6.78 -21.33
C THR A 194 11.16 7.28 -20.84
N THR A 195 11.17 8.37 -20.06
CA THR A 195 9.99 9.02 -19.46
C THR A 195 9.15 9.79 -20.47
#